data_AF-A0A947F6X6-F1
#
_entry.id   AF-A0A947F6X6-F1
#
_cell.length_a   1.000
_cell.length_b   1.000
_cell.length_c   1.000
_cell.angle_alpha   90.00
_cell.angle_beta   90.00
_cell.angle_gamma   90.00
#
_symmetry.space_group_name_H-M   'P 1'
#
loop_
_entity.id
_entity.type
_entity.pdbx_description
1 polymer ?
#
loop_
_entity_poly.entity_id
_entity_poly.type
_entity_poly.pdbx_seq_one_letter_code
_entity_poly.pdbx_strand_id
1 'polypeptide(L)'
;IVAEWFITAFVKEGRFDVVERGLLKKILNEQKLGMSGIVDEATATKIGKLLGVKVIISGSVLKLQRVLEINARIIDVETASIIAAENVKSTAAVRLQDLVVKMSAKIIKNFPLEGYIVSRKTGKQKASIDLGRIAGVREGMEFIVYKEGKIIRHPKTKEVLDVETVETGKIIVTKVRDKISKADITEEIVPGVISFGQMVKSVSPLTPMHPEATVDRALRTSRSDRRSRRRAPVATVPQILYLLKSPNAKEKIRGAQYTVKSFPTNPQLLQAAEAELLKGYELKTRDRNHAEVMAWMCNVLGRSKQLKYKGTLEVVYKNAASKRVRKYAKKNYRLLR
;
A
#
# COMPACT_ATOMS: atom_id res chain seq x y z
N ILE A 1 -21.13 -4.48 1.93
CA ILE A 1 -19.85 -4.04 2.53
C ILE A 1 -18.67 -4.20 1.58
N VAL A 2 -18.42 -5.37 0.98
CA VAL A 2 -17.26 -5.57 0.08
C VAL A 2 -17.26 -4.64 -1.14
N ALA A 3 -18.40 -4.46 -1.80
CA ALA A 3 -18.51 -3.51 -2.90
C ALA A 3 -18.19 -2.05 -2.49
N GLU A 4 -18.54 -1.66 -1.26
CA GLU A 4 -18.22 -0.31 -0.75
C GLU A 4 -16.71 -0.12 -0.59
N TRP A 5 -15.99 -1.16 -0.18
CA TRP A 5 -14.54 -1.13 -0.10
C TRP A 5 -13.88 -1.09 -1.48
N PHE A 6 -14.47 -1.74 -2.49
CA PHE A 6 -14.05 -1.56 -3.87
C PHE A 6 -14.26 -0.12 -4.34
N ILE A 7 -15.46 0.44 -4.16
CA ILE A 7 -15.76 1.84 -4.50
C ILE A 7 -14.72 2.77 -3.85
N THR A 8 -14.51 2.62 -2.54
CA THR A 8 -13.51 3.40 -1.80
C THR A 8 -12.12 3.24 -2.40
N ALA A 9 -11.68 2.02 -2.73
CA ALA A 9 -10.36 1.77 -3.31
C ALA A 9 -10.19 2.42 -4.69
N PHE A 10 -11.19 2.32 -5.57
CA PHE A 10 -11.14 2.92 -6.91
C PHE A 10 -11.26 4.46 -6.88
N VAL A 11 -12.07 5.02 -5.97
CA VAL A 11 -12.15 6.47 -5.76
C VAL A 11 -10.84 7.02 -5.20
N LYS A 12 -10.18 6.29 -4.28
CA LYS A 12 -8.85 6.69 -3.76
C LYS A 12 -7.78 6.69 -4.85
N GLU A 13 -7.80 5.70 -5.74
CA GLU A 13 -6.98 5.71 -6.96
C GLU A 13 -7.32 6.92 -7.84
N GLY A 14 -8.61 7.29 -7.88
CA GLY A 14 -9.25 8.46 -8.48
C GLY A 14 -8.68 8.91 -9.83
N ARG A 15 -8.41 7.91 -10.64
CA ARG A 15 -8.38 7.94 -12.11
C ARG A 15 -9.61 7.25 -12.71
N PHE A 16 -10.52 6.77 -11.87
CA PHE A 16 -11.76 6.12 -12.25
C PHE A 16 -12.94 6.99 -11.84
N ASP A 17 -13.92 7.12 -12.73
CA ASP A 17 -15.25 7.63 -12.40
C ASP A 17 -16.10 6.44 -11.93
N VAL A 18 -16.50 6.45 -10.66
CA VAL A 18 -17.10 5.29 -9.99
C VAL A 18 -18.53 5.61 -9.61
N VAL A 19 -19.47 4.84 -10.15
CA VAL A 19 -20.89 4.94 -9.78
C VAL A 19 -21.16 4.22 -8.46
N GLU A 20 -21.86 4.90 -7.55
CA GLU A 20 -22.23 4.31 -6.26
C GLU A 20 -23.19 3.12 -6.40
N ARG A 21 -23.04 2.16 -5.48
CA ARG A 21 -23.92 0.98 -5.43
C ARG A 21 -25.39 1.34 -5.15
N GLY A 22 -25.66 2.48 -4.50
CA GLY A 22 -27.03 2.93 -4.23
C GLY A 22 -27.84 3.19 -5.50
N LEU A 23 -27.23 3.84 -6.48
CA LEU A 23 -27.83 4.11 -7.80
C LEU A 23 -28.15 2.81 -8.54
N LEU A 24 -27.24 1.84 -8.49
CA LEU A 24 -27.45 0.50 -9.04
C LEU A 24 -28.71 -0.17 -8.44
N LYS A 25 -28.89 -0.09 -7.11
CA LYS A 25 -30.07 -0.67 -6.44
C LYS A 25 -31.38 -0.02 -6.87
N LYS A 26 -31.39 1.30 -7.09
CA LYS A 26 -32.59 2.02 -7.54
C LYS A 26 -33.03 1.51 -8.92
N ILE A 27 -32.09 1.45 -9.86
CA ILE A 27 -32.36 0.97 -11.23
C ILE A 27 -32.80 -0.49 -11.22
N LEU A 28 -32.16 -1.36 -10.44
CA LEU A 28 -32.59 -2.76 -10.31
C LEU A 28 -34.05 -2.88 -9.84
N ASN A 29 -34.44 -2.09 -8.84
CA ASN A 29 -35.79 -2.10 -8.32
C ASN A 29 -36.80 -1.57 -9.36
N GLU A 30 -36.47 -0.48 -10.06
CA GLU A 30 -37.31 0.09 -11.11
C GLU A 30 -37.53 -0.89 -12.27
N GLN A 31 -36.47 -1.62 -12.66
CA GLN A 31 -36.53 -2.62 -13.71
C GLN A 31 -37.11 -3.96 -13.23
N LYS A 32 -37.51 -4.08 -11.95
CA LYS A 32 -37.98 -5.32 -11.31
C LYS A 32 -36.98 -6.48 -11.46
N LEU A 33 -35.69 -6.17 -11.50
CA LEU A 33 -34.61 -7.15 -11.63
C LEU A 33 -34.08 -7.56 -10.25
N GLY A 34 -33.90 -8.86 -10.04
CA GLY A 34 -33.32 -9.39 -8.80
C GLY A 34 -31.82 -9.16 -8.70
N MET A 35 -31.27 -9.10 -7.47
CA MET A 35 -29.82 -9.04 -7.24
C MET A 35 -29.05 -10.28 -7.74
N SER A 36 -29.73 -11.43 -7.87
CA SER A 36 -29.21 -12.63 -8.54
C SER A 36 -29.01 -12.43 -10.05
N GLY A 37 -29.65 -11.43 -10.66
CA GLY A 37 -29.57 -11.12 -12.09
C GLY A 37 -28.28 -10.42 -12.53
N ILE A 38 -27.51 -9.81 -11.62
CA ILE A 38 -26.22 -9.15 -11.96
C ILE A 38 -25.07 -10.17 -12.15
N VAL A 39 -25.35 -11.45 -11.95
CA VAL A 39 -24.40 -12.52 -12.22
C VAL A 39 -24.37 -12.84 -13.73
N ASP A 40 -25.43 -12.53 -14.46
CA ASP A 40 -25.54 -12.74 -15.90
C ASP A 40 -25.00 -11.52 -16.68
N GLU A 41 -24.08 -11.76 -17.61
CA GLU A 41 -23.39 -10.74 -18.40
C GLU A 41 -24.38 -9.87 -19.21
N ALA A 42 -25.47 -10.46 -19.70
CA ALA A 42 -26.50 -9.76 -20.47
C ALA A 42 -27.31 -8.75 -19.63
N THR A 43 -27.53 -9.05 -18.35
CA THR A 43 -28.21 -8.15 -17.43
C THR A 43 -27.27 -7.05 -16.94
N ALA A 44 -26.02 -7.39 -16.65
CA ALA A 44 -24.99 -6.43 -16.29
C ALA A 44 -24.82 -5.36 -17.39
N THR A 45 -24.70 -5.75 -18.65
CA THR A 45 -24.54 -4.80 -19.77
C THR A 45 -25.74 -3.86 -19.94
N LYS A 46 -26.98 -4.35 -19.83
CA LYS A 46 -28.18 -3.49 -19.88
C LYS A 46 -28.15 -2.42 -18.79
N ILE A 47 -27.87 -2.82 -17.55
CA ILE A 47 -27.80 -1.89 -16.42
C ILE A 47 -26.61 -0.94 -16.57
N GLY A 48 -25.49 -1.43 -17.08
CA GLY A 48 -24.30 -0.63 -17.34
C GLY A 48 -24.56 0.51 -18.33
N LYS A 49 -25.28 0.20 -19.42
CA LYS A 49 -25.69 1.20 -20.41
C LYS A 49 -26.61 2.27 -19.80
N LEU A 50 -27.56 1.87 -18.95
CA LEU A 50 -28.43 2.82 -18.24
C LEU A 50 -27.67 3.72 -17.27
N LEU A 51 -26.65 3.19 -16.60
CA LEU A 51 -25.79 3.94 -15.70
C LEU A 51 -24.70 4.76 -16.42
N GLY A 52 -24.56 4.62 -17.73
CA GLY A 52 -23.50 5.27 -18.50
C GLY A 52 -22.09 4.79 -18.16
N VAL A 53 -21.94 3.58 -17.61
CA VAL A 53 -20.64 3.01 -17.25
C VAL A 53 -20.07 2.17 -18.38
N LYS A 54 -18.76 2.24 -18.57
CA LYS A 54 -18.04 1.44 -19.58
C LYS A 54 -17.73 0.02 -19.11
N VAL A 55 -17.54 -0.15 -17.80
CA VAL A 55 -17.10 -1.39 -17.18
C VAL A 55 -17.93 -1.69 -15.94
N ILE A 56 -18.25 -2.96 -15.75
CA ILE A 56 -18.84 -3.48 -14.51
C ILE A 56 -17.90 -4.48 -13.87
N ILE A 57 -17.73 -4.34 -12.55
CA ILE A 57 -17.03 -5.33 -11.74
C ILE A 57 -18.08 -6.11 -10.95
N SER A 58 -18.21 -7.40 -11.25
CA SER A 58 -19.13 -8.33 -10.58
C SER A 58 -18.35 -9.51 -10.01
N GLY A 59 -18.85 -10.14 -8.95
CA GLY A 59 -18.10 -11.19 -8.29
C GLY A 59 -18.72 -11.74 -7.02
N SER A 60 -17.99 -12.64 -6.38
CA SER A 60 -18.45 -13.38 -5.21
C SER A 60 -17.36 -13.44 -4.14
N VAL A 61 -17.80 -13.50 -2.89
CA VAL A 61 -16.94 -13.75 -1.74
C VAL A 61 -17.30 -15.10 -1.17
N LEU A 62 -16.37 -16.04 -1.18
CA LEU A 62 -16.53 -17.36 -0.62
C LEU A 62 -15.74 -17.46 0.68
N LYS A 63 -16.35 -18.09 1.69
CA LYS A 63 -15.68 -18.42 2.95
C LYS A 63 -15.81 -19.93 3.17
N LEU A 64 -14.70 -20.65 2.97
CA LEU A 64 -14.64 -22.08 3.22
C LEU A 64 -13.69 -22.36 4.39
N GLN A 65 -14.23 -22.81 5.52
CA GLN A 65 -13.48 -23.06 6.75
C GLN A 65 -12.59 -21.88 7.16
N ARG A 66 -11.27 -21.99 6.93
CA ARG A 66 -10.25 -20.99 7.23
C ARG A 66 -9.70 -20.33 5.97
N VAL A 67 -10.42 -20.34 4.87
CA VAL A 67 -10.05 -19.70 3.60
C VAL A 67 -11.14 -18.72 3.19
N LEU A 68 -10.73 -17.49 2.92
CA LEU A 68 -11.53 -16.46 2.27
C LEU A 68 -11.04 -16.33 0.83
N GLU A 69 -11.98 -16.32 -0.10
CA GLU A 69 -11.72 -16.17 -1.52
C GLU A 69 -12.62 -15.07 -2.07
N ILE A 70 -12.02 -14.13 -2.78
CA ILE A 70 -12.72 -13.11 -3.56
C ILE A 70 -12.46 -13.43 -5.02
N ASN A 71 -13.54 -13.61 -5.77
CA ASN A 71 -13.52 -13.70 -7.23
C ASN A 71 -14.18 -12.44 -7.77
N ALA A 72 -13.56 -11.80 -8.77
CA ALA A 72 -14.23 -10.75 -9.53
C ALA A 72 -13.96 -10.92 -11.03
N ARG A 73 -14.98 -10.58 -11.79
CA ARG A 73 -15.00 -10.49 -13.25
C ARG A 73 -15.16 -9.03 -13.62
N ILE A 74 -14.42 -8.64 -14.64
CA ILE A 74 -14.45 -7.33 -15.25
C ILE A 74 -15.18 -7.49 -16.57
N ILE A 75 -16.34 -6.86 -16.69
CA ILE A 75 -17.24 -6.98 -17.82
C ILE A 75 -17.20 -5.67 -18.58
N ASP A 76 -16.87 -5.74 -19.86
CA ASP A 76 -16.99 -4.62 -20.77
C ASP A 76 -18.46 -4.47 -21.20
N VAL A 77 -19.04 -3.28 -20.98
CA VAL A 77 -20.47 -3.03 -21.17
C VAL A 77 -20.85 -2.91 -22.65
N GLU A 78 -19.89 -2.52 -23.49
CA GLU A 78 -20.10 -2.33 -24.93
C GLU A 78 -20.16 -3.68 -25.66
N THR A 79 -19.17 -4.53 -25.40
CA THR A 79 -18.98 -5.85 -26.03
C THR A 79 -19.67 -7.00 -25.28
N ALA A 80 -20.10 -6.77 -24.04
CA ALA A 80 -20.62 -7.79 -23.12
C ALA A 80 -19.62 -8.91 -22.79
N SER A 81 -18.33 -8.69 -23.03
CA SER A 81 -17.28 -9.70 -22.81
C SER A 81 -16.61 -9.55 -21.45
N ILE A 82 -16.12 -10.66 -20.90
CA ILE A 82 -15.26 -10.65 -19.71
C ILE A 82 -13.85 -10.31 -20.17
N ILE A 83 -13.40 -9.08 -19.94
CA ILE A 83 -12.06 -8.62 -20.33
C ILE A 83 -10.98 -9.06 -19.34
N ALA A 84 -11.37 -9.33 -18.08
CA ALA A 84 -10.48 -9.98 -17.12
C ALA A 84 -11.26 -10.66 -16.00
N ALA A 85 -10.64 -11.67 -15.40
CA ALA A 85 -11.11 -12.28 -14.16
C ALA A 85 -9.93 -12.41 -13.21
N GLU A 86 -10.13 -11.96 -11.98
CA GLU A 86 -9.13 -11.99 -10.93
C GLU A 86 -9.64 -12.80 -9.75
N ASN A 87 -8.69 -13.38 -9.01
CA ASN A 87 -8.99 -13.98 -7.72
C ASN A 87 -7.93 -13.64 -6.68
N VAL A 88 -8.37 -13.55 -5.43
CA VAL A 88 -7.49 -13.49 -4.27
C VAL A 88 -8.01 -14.46 -3.24
N LYS A 89 -7.15 -15.41 -2.88
CA LYS A 89 -7.39 -16.34 -1.78
C LYS A 89 -6.49 -15.97 -0.62
N SER A 90 -7.03 -16.07 0.58
CA SER A 90 -6.22 -15.96 1.78
C SER A 90 -6.79 -16.83 2.89
N THR A 91 -5.93 -17.21 3.82
CA THR A 91 -6.41 -17.84 5.04
C THR A 91 -7.17 -16.80 5.88
N ALA A 92 -8.14 -17.25 6.69
CA ALA A 92 -9.04 -16.42 7.48
C ALA A 92 -8.34 -15.51 8.52
N ALA A 93 -7.02 -15.64 8.68
CA ALA A 93 -6.20 -14.72 9.47
C ALA A 93 -6.06 -13.33 8.83
N VAL A 94 -6.24 -13.22 7.51
CA VAL A 94 -6.21 -11.94 6.78
C VAL A 94 -7.59 -11.30 6.81
N ARG A 95 -7.65 -10.00 7.07
CA ARG A 95 -8.92 -9.26 7.10
C ARG A 95 -9.47 -9.18 5.69
N LEU A 96 -10.79 -9.32 5.55
CA LEU A 96 -11.46 -9.23 4.25
C LEU A 96 -11.15 -7.91 3.53
N GLN A 97 -10.98 -6.82 4.28
CA GLN A 97 -10.52 -5.52 3.78
C GLN A 97 -9.18 -5.61 3.06
N ASP A 98 -8.20 -6.32 3.63
CA ASP A 98 -6.87 -6.46 3.04
C ASP A 98 -6.93 -7.29 1.75
N LEU A 99 -7.82 -8.31 1.70
CA LEU A 99 -8.08 -9.05 0.46
C LEU A 99 -8.69 -8.14 -0.61
N VAL A 100 -9.63 -7.26 -0.25
CA VAL A 100 -10.23 -6.31 -1.19
C VAL A 100 -9.17 -5.34 -1.71
N VAL A 101 -8.31 -4.78 -0.86
CA VAL A 101 -7.22 -3.90 -1.32
C VAL A 101 -6.29 -4.62 -2.30
N LYS A 102 -5.90 -5.86 -2.00
CA LYS A 102 -5.09 -6.69 -2.91
C LYS A 102 -5.81 -6.97 -4.23
N MET A 103 -7.11 -7.24 -4.15
CA MET A 103 -7.93 -7.52 -5.32
C MET A 103 -8.10 -6.28 -6.18
N SER A 104 -8.36 -5.11 -5.59
CA SER A 104 -8.40 -3.84 -6.29
C SER A 104 -7.08 -3.56 -7.00
N ALA A 105 -5.94 -3.78 -6.33
CA ALA A 105 -4.63 -3.58 -6.95
C ALA A 105 -4.41 -4.50 -8.18
N LYS A 106 -4.93 -5.73 -8.16
CA LYS A 106 -4.92 -6.62 -9.34
C LYS A 106 -5.81 -6.09 -10.46
N ILE A 107 -7.04 -5.67 -10.14
CA ILE A 107 -7.98 -5.12 -11.12
C ILE A 107 -7.42 -3.84 -11.75
N ILE A 108 -6.87 -2.92 -10.96
CA ILE A 108 -6.32 -1.63 -11.43
C ILE A 108 -5.20 -1.85 -12.46
N LYS A 109 -4.39 -2.91 -12.29
CA LYS A 109 -3.32 -3.26 -13.24
C LYS A 109 -3.84 -3.66 -14.63
N ASN A 110 -5.08 -4.13 -14.73
CA ASN A 110 -5.70 -4.48 -16.01
C ASN A 110 -6.19 -3.25 -16.79
N PHE A 111 -6.08 -2.05 -16.20
CA PHE A 111 -6.43 -0.78 -16.84
C PHE A 111 -5.24 0.18 -16.87
N PRO A 112 -4.12 -0.14 -17.55
CA PRO A 112 -3.04 0.82 -17.72
C PRO A 112 -3.53 2.06 -18.47
N LEU A 113 -3.02 3.23 -18.10
CA LEU A 113 -3.19 4.42 -18.94
C LEU A 113 -2.17 4.34 -20.08
N GLU A 114 -2.68 4.43 -21.30
CA GLU A 114 -1.88 4.41 -22.52
C GLU A 114 -2.11 5.71 -23.29
N GLY A 115 -1.04 6.27 -23.84
CA GLY A 115 -1.05 7.53 -24.57
C GLY A 115 0.26 7.73 -25.33
N TYR A 116 0.54 8.97 -25.73
CA TYR A 116 1.68 9.31 -26.56
C TYR A 116 2.42 10.55 -26.08
N ILE A 117 3.72 10.61 -26.39
CA ILE A 117 4.53 11.81 -26.23
C ILE A 117 4.18 12.83 -27.30
N VAL A 118 3.62 13.95 -26.86
CA VAL A 118 3.19 15.07 -27.74
C VAL A 118 4.23 16.18 -27.84
N SER A 119 5.21 16.25 -26.95
CA SER A 119 6.36 17.15 -27.11
C SER A 119 7.52 16.77 -26.20
N ARG A 120 8.73 17.12 -26.64
CA ARG A 120 9.96 17.10 -25.83
C ARG A 120 10.65 18.44 -25.94
N LYS A 121 11.12 18.99 -24.82
CA LYS A 121 11.91 20.23 -24.83
C LYS A 121 13.38 19.91 -24.99
N THR A 122 13.93 20.12 -26.18
CA THR A 122 15.37 19.93 -26.46
C THR A 122 16.23 20.70 -25.45
N GLY A 123 17.16 20.01 -24.79
CA GLY A 123 18.04 20.58 -23.76
C GLY A 123 17.48 20.59 -22.32
N LYS A 124 16.22 20.20 -22.10
CA LYS A 124 15.66 19.98 -20.75
C LYS A 124 15.14 18.54 -20.69
N GLN A 125 15.39 17.82 -19.59
CA GLN A 125 14.84 16.47 -19.38
C GLN A 125 13.34 16.52 -19.06
N LYS A 126 12.54 17.07 -19.99
CA LYS A 126 11.10 17.30 -19.86
C LYS A 126 10.38 16.88 -21.14
N ALA A 127 9.33 16.10 -20.96
CA ALA A 127 8.39 15.68 -21.99
C ALA A 127 6.96 16.14 -21.64
N SER A 128 6.06 16.07 -22.60
CA SER A 128 4.62 16.16 -22.36
C SER A 128 3.90 15.02 -23.06
N ILE A 129 2.86 14.50 -22.41
CA ILE A 129 2.02 13.40 -22.92
C ILE A 129 0.58 13.89 -23.12
N ASP A 130 -0.14 13.24 -24.02
CA ASP A 130 -1.57 13.48 -24.33
C ASP A 130 -2.54 12.96 -23.25
N LEU A 131 -2.03 12.68 -22.06
CA LEU A 131 -2.82 12.24 -20.92
C LEU A 131 -2.83 13.33 -19.84
N GLY A 132 -4.04 13.78 -19.49
CA GLY A 132 -4.30 14.81 -18.48
C GLY A 132 -5.22 14.34 -17.36
N ARG A 133 -5.82 15.29 -16.61
CA ARG A 133 -6.75 14.99 -15.50
C ARG A 133 -7.95 14.16 -15.95
N ILE A 134 -8.45 14.42 -17.17
CA ILE A 134 -9.61 13.71 -17.73
C ILE A 134 -9.28 12.24 -17.98
N ALA A 135 -8.03 11.95 -18.39
CA ALA A 135 -7.54 10.59 -18.55
C ALA A 135 -7.17 9.94 -17.20
N GLY A 136 -7.30 10.68 -16.08
CA GLY A 136 -6.98 10.20 -14.74
C GLY A 136 -5.50 10.28 -14.38
N VAL A 137 -4.71 11.10 -15.09
CA VAL A 137 -3.30 11.35 -14.73
C VAL A 137 -3.20 12.22 -13.49
N ARG A 138 -2.24 11.89 -12.62
CA ARG A 138 -1.91 12.65 -11.41
C ARG A 138 -0.42 12.97 -11.35
N GLU A 139 -0.07 14.01 -10.60
CA GLU A 139 1.32 14.33 -10.31
C GLU A 139 1.97 13.18 -9.52
N GLY A 140 3.21 12.84 -9.87
CA GLY A 140 3.94 11.69 -9.35
C GLY A 140 3.66 10.37 -10.06
N MET A 141 2.72 10.30 -11.02
CA MET A 141 2.53 9.09 -11.81
C MET A 141 3.73 8.82 -12.72
N GLU A 142 4.16 7.57 -12.77
CA GLU A 142 5.26 7.12 -13.61
C GLU A 142 4.71 6.44 -14.87
N PHE A 143 5.40 6.68 -15.99
CA PHE A 143 5.11 6.04 -17.27
C PHE A 143 6.39 5.47 -17.86
N ILE A 144 6.27 4.27 -18.44
CA ILE A 144 7.30 3.68 -19.29
C ILE A 144 7.04 4.15 -20.72
N VAL A 145 8.08 4.59 -21.40
CA VAL A 145 8.03 5.05 -22.79
C VAL A 145 8.50 3.92 -23.70
N TYR A 146 7.79 3.72 -24.79
CA TYR A 146 8.08 2.71 -25.81
C TYR A 146 8.19 3.34 -27.19
N LYS A 147 9.14 2.83 -27.97
CA LYS A 147 9.23 3.08 -29.41
C LYS A 147 8.63 1.89 -30.15
N GLU A 148 7.77 2.19 -31.13
CA GLU A 148 7.28 1.20 -32.08
C GLU A 148 8.44 0.67 -32.93
N GLY A 149 8.59 -0.64 -32.94
CA GLY A 149 9.58 -1.43 -33.66
C GLY A 149 8.97 -2.04 -34.91
N LYS A 150 9.26 -3.33 -35.16
CA LYS A 150 8.77 -4.00 -36.36
C LYS A 150 7.31 -4.39 -36.22
N ILE A 151 6.52 -4.09 -37.24
CA ILE A 151 5.15 -4.58 -37.38
C ILE A 151 5.21 -6.07 -37.75
N ILE A 152 4.69 -6.92 -36.87
CA ILE A 152 4.54 -8.35 -37.12
C ILE A 152 3.22 -8.52 -37.87
N ARG A 153 3.28 -9.04 -39.09
CA ARG A 153 2.09 -9.27 -39.93
C ARG A 153 1.84 -10.75 -40.13
N HIS A 154 0.57 -11.11 -40.20
CA HIS A 154 0.21 -12.46 -40.61
C HIS A 154 0.65 -12.69 -42.06
N PRO A 155 1.41 -13.74 -42.39
CA PRO A 155 2.04 -13.91 -43.70
C PRO A 155 1.02 -14.03 -44.84
N LYS A 156 -0.20 -14.51 -44.56
CA LYS A 156 -1.29 -14.67 -45.54
C LYS A 156 -2.28 -13.50 -45.61
N THR A 157 -2.92 -13.13 -44.49
CA THR A 157 -3.92 -12.05 -44.46
C THR A 157 -3.33 -10.65 -44.53
N LYS A 158 -2.00 -10.50 -44.35
CA LYS A 158 -1.27 -9.22 -44.24
C LYS A 158 -1.74 -8.33 -43.07
N GLU A 159 -2.65 -8.83 -42.24
CA GLU A 159 -3.13 -8.17 -41.04
C GLU A 159 -1.96 -7.94 -40.08
N VAL A 160 -1.98 -6.79 -39.43
CA VAL A 160 -1.04 -6.48 -38.36
C VAL A 160 -1.43 -7.32 -37.15
N LEU A 161 -0.56 -8.25 -36.76
CA LEU A 161 -0.75 -9.09 -35.59
C LEU A 161 -0.23 -8.42 -34.33
N ASP A 162 0.90 -7.74 -34.43
CA ASP A 162 1.53 -7.07 -33.31
C ASP A 162 2.50 -5.99 -33.79
N VAL A 163 2.85 -5.06 -32.90
CA VAL A 163 3.92 -4.09 -33.12
C VAL A 163 4.93 -4.30 -32.00
N GLU A 164 6.13 -4.73 -32.37
CA GLU A 164 7.21 -4.88 -31.39
C GLU A 164 7.43 -3.56 -30.67
N THR A 165 7.38 -3.54 -29.34
CA THR A 165 7.62 -2.33 -28.56
C THR A 165 8.96 -2.42 -27.86
N VAL A 166 9.84 -1.45 -28.12
CA VAL A 166 11.14 -1.34 -27.44
C VAL A 166 11.02 -0.29 -26.35
N GLU A 167 11.25 -0.67 -25.09
CA GLU A 167 11.32 0.29 -23.98
C GLU A 167 12.44 1.30 -24.26
N THR A 168 12.16 2.59 -24.10
CA THR A 168 13.12 3.67 -24.36
C THR A 168 13.49 4.46 -23.10
N GLY A 169 12.67 4.39 -22.06
CA GLY A 169 12.93 5.08 -20.80
C GLY A 169 11.69 5.23 -19.91
N LYS A 170 11.82 6.05 -18.87
CA LYS A 170 10.75 6.36 -17.92
C LYS A 170 10.60 7.87 -17.72
N ILE A 171 9.37 8.26 -17.49
CA ILE A 171 9.00 9.65 -17.19
C ILE A 171 8.12 9.69 -15.94
N ILE A 172 8.26 10.75 -15.15
CA ILE A 172 7.41 11.02 -13.98
C ILE A 172 6.63 12.31 -14.19
N VAL A 173 5.32 12.26 -14.00
CA VAL A 173 4.44 13.42 -14.22
C VAL A 173 4.68 14.46 -13.13
N THR A 174 5.00 15.69 -13.53
CA THR A 174 5.27 16.81 -12.62
C THR A 174 4.18 17.87 -12.63
N LYS A 175 3.40 17.98 -13.70
CA LYS A 175 2.29 18.93 -13.77
C LYS A 175 1.18 18.44 -14.68
N VAL A 176 -0.06 18.45 -14.18
CA VAL A 176 -1.22 17.94 -14.94
C VAL A 176 -2.16 19.07 -15.36
N ARG A 177 -2.56 19.08 -16.63
CA ARG A 177 -3.65 19.89 -17.19
C ARG A 177 -4.80 18.95 -17.61
N ASP A 178 -5.90 19.50 -18.13
CA ASP A 178 -7.10 18.69 -18.41
C ASP A 178 -6.87 17.58 -19.42
N LYS A 179 -6.20 17.89 -20.54
CA LYS A 179 -5.96 16.96 -21.65
C LYS A 179 -4.49 16.56 -21.85
N ILE A 180 -3.55 17.22 -21.17
CA ILE A 180 -2.12 16.92 -21.30
C ILE A 180 -1.45 16.97 -19.93
N SER A 181 -0.30 16.34 -19.80
CA SER A 181 0.55 16.50 -18.63
C SER A 181 2.01 16.72 -19.04
N LYS A 182 2.74 17.41 -18.17
CA LYS A 182 4.19 17.58 -18.27
C LYS A 182 4.85 16.58 -17.35
N ALA A 183 5.91 15.96 -17.85
CA ALA A 183 6.66 14.95 -17.14
C ALA A 183 8.16 15.26 -17.23
N ASP A 184 8.88 14.89 -16.18
CA ASP A 184 10.34 14.92 -16.15
C ASP A 184 10.85 13.53 -16.54
N ILE A 185 11.89 13.49 -17.36
CA ILE A 185 12.49 12.24 -17.84
C ILE A 185 13.43 11.74 -16.74
N THR A 186 13.13 10.56 -16.18
CA THR A 186 13.88 9.98 -15.07
C THR A 186 14.93 8.98 -15.55
N GLU A 187 14.61 8.22 -16.60
CA GLU A 187 15.49 7.22 -17.19
C GLU A 187 15.40 7.30 -18.71
N GLU A 188 16.54 7.23 -19.40
CA GLU A 188 16.63 7.01 -20.84
C GLU A 188 17.67 5.91 -21.08
N ILE A 189 17.35 4.93 -21.92
CA ILE A 189 18.32 3.88 -22.27
C ILE A 189 19.49 4.49 -23.06
N VAL A 190 19.16 5.37 -23.99
CA VAL A 190 20.14 6.16 -24.74
C VAL A 190 19.76 7.64 -24.59
N PRO A 191 20.69 8.51 -24.19
CA PRO A 191 20.40 9.95 -24.08
C PRO A 191 19.81 10.46 -25.39
N GLY A 192 18.65 11.10 -25.33
CA GLY A 192 18.02 11.57 -26.56
C GLY A 192 16.97 10.66 -27.18
N VAL A 193 16.86 9.40 -26.76
CA VAL A 193 16.01 8.40 -27.44
C VAL A 193 14.52 8.69 -27.31
N ILE A 194 14.11 9.40 -26.27
CA ILE A 194 12.72 9.76 -26.08
C ILE A 194 12.32 10.84 -27.09
N SER A 195 11.27 10.58 -27.88
CA SER A 195 10.86 11.46 -28.98
C SER A 195 9.35 11.59 -29.09
N PHE A 196 8.91 12.60 -29.85
CA PHE A 196 7.50 12.75 -30.24
C PHE A 196 6.97 11.45 -30.89
N GLY A 197 5.70 11.14 -30.62
CA GLY A 197 4.99 10.00 -31.18
C GLY A 197 5.26 8.66 -30.50
N GLN A 198 6.14 8.60 -29.49
CA GLN A 198 6.36 7.37 -28.72
C GLN A 198 5.19 7.10 -27.77
N MET A 199 4.84 5.83 -27.62
CA MET A 199 3.77 5.39 -26.73
C MET A 199 4.25 5.45 -25.27
N VAL A 200 3.36 5.79 -24.36
CA VAL A 200 3.59 5.75 -22.91
C VAL A 200 2.58 4.85 -22.24
N LYS A 201 3.02 4.09 -21.24
CA LYS A 201 2.16 3.19 -20.44
C LYS A 201 2.39 3.43 -18.95
N SER A 202 1.33 3.65 -18.19
CA SER A 202 1.44 3.90 -16.74
C SER A 202 1.97 2.70 -15.99
N VAL A 203 2.90 2.95 -15.06
CA VAL A 203 3.27 1.95 -14.05
C VAL A 203 2.26 2.06 -12.92
N SER A 204 1.49 1.00 -12.65
CA SER A 204 0.59 0.99 -11.49
C SER A 204 1.42 1.07 -10.20
N PRO A 205 1.32 2.14 -9.39
CA PRO A 205 2.04 2.20 -8.13
C PRO A 205 1.50 1.14 -7.17
N LEU A 206 2.40 0.36 -6.56
CA LEU A 206 2.06 -0.53 -5.43
C LEU A 206 1.91 0.25 -4.11
N THR A 207 1.93 1.57 -4.15
CA THR A 207 2.05 2.44 -2.98
C THR A 207 0.71 3.08 -2.67
N PRO A 208 0.14 2.89 -1.47
CA PRO A 208 -1.06 3.62 -1.06
C PRO A 208 -0.75 5.12 -1.02
N MET A 209 -1.48 5.90 -1.82
CA MET A 209 -1.42 7.36 -1.76
C MET A 209 -2.03 7.84 -0.43
N HIS A 210 -1.12 8.24 0.45
CA HIS A 210 -1.25 9.02 1.69
C HIS A 210 -2.03 8.47 2.92
N PRO A 211 -1.54 8.80 4.14
CA PRO A 211 -2.25 8.60 5.40
C PRO A 211 -3.32 9.68 5.57
N GLU A 212 -4.58 9.27 5.66
CA GLU A 212 -5.65 10.16 6.13
C GLU A 212 -5.41 10.52 7.60
N ALA A 213 -5.29 11.83 7.84
CA ALA A 213 -5.35 12.42 9.17
C ALA A 213 -6.74 12.18 9.80
N THR A 214 -6.71 11.72 11.05
CA THR A 214 -7.73 11.87 12.12
C THR A 214 -9.15 12.22 11.70
N VAL A 215 -10.10 11.28 11.87
CA VAL A 215 -11.32 11.52 12.67
C VAL A 215 -11.82 10.18 13.28
N ASP A 216 -12.17 10.26 14.56
CA ASP A 216 -13.04 9.40 15.37
C ASP A 216 -12.60 8.02 15.94
N ARG A 217 -12.23 8.16 17.21
CA ARG A 217 -12.30 7.18 18.28
C ARG A 217 -13.69 7.25 18.93
N ALA A 218 -14.59 6.31 18.64
CA ALA A 218 -15.60 5.88 19.61
C ALA A 218 -16.25 4.54 19.23
N LEU A 219 -16.46 3.72 20.26
CA LEU A 219 -17.21 2.45 20.36
C LEU A 219 -16.31 1.21 20.38
N ARG A 220 -15.74 0.91 21.56
CA ARG A 220 -16.31 0.03 22.61
C ARG A 220 -16.14 -1.45 22.24
N THR A 221 -15.04 -2.06 22.69
CA THR A 221 -14.92 -2.87 23.92
C THR A 221 -15.50 -4.28 23.82
N SER A 222 -14.61 -5.28 23.80
CA SER A 222 -14.56 -6.46 24.69
C SER A 222 -13.65 -7.50 24.02
N ARG A 223 -12.38 -7.64 24.45
CA ARG A 223 -11.91 -8.57 25.48
C ARG A 223 -12.42 -10.01 25.31
N SER A 224 -11.65 -10.82 24.59
CA SER A 224 -10.89 -11.95 25.17
C SER A 224 -10.10 -12.65 24.07
N ASP A 225 -8.78 -12.46 24.04
CA ASP A 225 -7.95 -13.33 23.21
C ASP A 225 -6.59 -13.58 23.87
N ARG A 226 -6.56 -14.62 24.70
CA ARG A 226 -5.32 -15.26 25.13
C ARG A 226 -4.95 -16.33 24.09
N ARG A 227 -4.13 -15.88 23.13
CA ARG A 227 -2.95 -16.56 22.57
C ARG A 227 -2.98 -18.09 22.43
N SER A 228 -2.89 -18.55 21.18
CA SER A 228 -1.71 -19.29 20.69
C SER A 228 -1.60 -19.20 19.15
N ARG A 229 -0.77 -18.25 18.67
CA ARG A 229 0.57 -18.47 18.07
C ARG A 229 0.56 -19.01 16.63
N ARG A 230 0.45 -18.10 15.67
CA ARG A 230 1.22 -18.17 14.40
C ARG A 230 2.14 -16.96 14.33
N ARG A 231 3.42 -17.21 14.03
CA ARG A 231 4.52 -16.21 14.13
C ARG A 231 4.24 -15.05 13.16
N ALA A 232 4.22 -13.83 13.71
CA ALA A 232 4.10 -12.59 12.96
C ALA A 232 5.27 -12.43 11.96
N PRO A 233 5.07 -11.73 10.82
CA PRO A 233 6.15 -11.37 9.90
C PRO A 233 7.24 -10.60 10.65
N VAL A 234 8.50 -10.86 10.30
CA VAL A 234 9.66 -10.21 10.93
C VAL A 234 9.62 -8.73 10.57
N ALA A 235 9.39 -7.87 11.57
CA ALA A 235 9.31 -6.42 11.37
C ALA A 235 10.65 -5.89 10.83
N THR A 236 10.62 -4.98 9.85
CA THR A 236 11.83 -4.38 9.28
C THR A 236 12.42 -3.31 10.22
N VAL A 237 13.71 -2.99 10.07
CA VAL A 237 14.40 -2.01 10.94
C VAL A 237 13.68 -0.64 10.99
N PRO A 238 13.21 -0.04 9.87
CA PRO A 238 12.46 1.22 9.92
C PRO A 238 11.14 1.13 10.69
N GLN A 239 10.43 0.01 10.58
CA GLN A 239 9.19 -0.22 11.33
C GLN A 239 9.45 -0.30 12.83
N ILE A 240 10.52 -0.99 13.25
CA ILE A 240 10.90 -1.08 14.65
C ILE A 240 11.32 0.28 15.20
N LEU A 241 12.05 1.08 14.41
CA LEU A 241 12.46 2.42 14.79
C LEU A 241 11.25 3.34 15.00
N TYR A 242 10.23 3.25 14.14
CA TYR A 242 8.96 3.95 14.32
C TYR A 242 8.27 3.54 15.63
N LEU A 243 8.21 2.25 15.94
CA LEU A 243 7.62 1.75 17.19
C LEU A 243 8.36 2.25 18.44
N LEU A 244 9.70 2.31 18.41
CA LEU A 244 10.50 2.81 19.53
C LEU A 244 10.27 4.30 19.79
N LYS A 245 10.03 5.09 18.74
CA LYS A 245 9.80 6.54 18.83
C LYS A 245 8.34 6.94 19.05
N SER A 246 7.39 6.00 18.93
CA SER A 246 5.96 6.25 19.08
C SER A 246 5.61 6.82 20.47
N PRO A 247 4.65 7.76 20.61
CA PRO A 247 4.18 8.22 21.92
C PRO A 247 3.45 7.13 22.73
N ASN A 248 3.08 6.01 22.10
CA ASN A 248 2.34 4.93 22.74
C ASN A 248 3.28 3.92 23.44
N ALA A 249 3.15 3.81 24.76
CA ALA A 249 3.96 2.89 25.59
C ALA A 249 3.92 1.42 25.12
N LYS A 250 2.77 0.93 24.63
CA LYS A 250 2.65 -0.46 24.14
C LYS A 250 3.42 -0.70 22.85
N GLU A 251 3.50 0.31 21.99
CA GLU A 251 4.27 0.25 20.75
C GLU A 251 5.77 0.31 21.05
N LYS A 252 6.21 1.17 21.98
CA LYS A 252 7.60 1.17 22.46
C LYS A 252 8.04 -0.18 23.01
N ILE A 253 7.19 -0.84 23.81
CA ILE A 253 7.46 -2.17 24.36
C ILE A 253 7.57 -3.22 23.23
N ARG A 254 6.68 -3.18 22.23
CA ARG A 254 6.75 -4.08 21.07
C ARG A 254 8.01 -3.85 20.26
N GLY A 255 8.36 -2.59 19.99
CA GLY A 255 9.61 -2.21 19.30
C GLY A 255 10.83 -2.78 20.03
N ALA A 256 10.92 -2.57 21.34
CA ALA A 256 12.00 -3.10 22.16
C ALA A 256 12.07 -4.64 22.16
N GLN A 257 10.93 -5.32 22.19
CA GLN A 257 10.85 -6.78 22.06
C GLN A 257 11.35 -7.29 20.71
N TYR A 258 10.99 -6.62 19.62
CA TYR A 258 11.47 -6.95 18.29
C TYR A 258 12.98 -6.72 18.16
N THR A 259 13.51 -5.60 18.66
CA THR A 259 14.96 -5.34 18.69
C THR A 259 15.70 -6.45 19.42
N VAL A 260 15.25 -6.80 20.62
CA VAL A 260 15.84 -7.85 21.46
C VAL A 260 15.82 -9.24 20.79
N LYS A 261 14.80 -9.53 19.98
CA LYS A 261 14.58 -10.84 19.38
C LYS A 261 15.24 -11.00 18.02
N SER A 262 15.24 -9.95 17.21
CA SER A 262 15.56 -10.03 15.79
C SER A 262 16.79 -9.21 15.40
N PHE A 263 17.12 -8.14 16.15
CA PHE A 263 18.19 -7.21 15.79
C PHE A 263 18.97 -6.70 17.01
N PRO A 264 19.54 -7.59 17.85
CA PRO A 264 20.13 -7.20 19.14
C PRO A 264 21.38 -6.30 19.02
N THR A 265 22.05 -6.29 17.87
CA THR A 265 23.30 -5.54 17.63
C THR A 265 23.13 -4.34 16.70
N ASN A 266 21.92 -4.05 16.22
CA ASN A 266 21.68 -2.97 15.25
C ASN A 266 21.91 -1.58 15.87
N PRO A 267 22.87 -0.78 15.38
CA PRO A 267 23.24 0.50 16.00
C PRO A 267 22.10 1.51 16.11
N GLN A 268 21.24 1.64 15.09
CA GLN A 268 20.17 2.63 15.05
C GLN A 268 19.09 2.34 16.10
N LEU A 269 18.73 1.07 16.26
CA LEU A 269 17.74 0.65 17.25
C LEU A 269 18.26 0.77 18.69
N LEU A 270 19.56 0.51 18.89
CA LEU A 270 20.21 0.66 20.20
C LEU A 270 20.30 2.13 20.61
N GLN A 271 20.71 3.01 19.69
CA GLN A 271 20.72 4.47 19.92
C GLN A 271 19.33 5.01 20.25
N ALA A 272 18.30 4.56 19.52
CA ALA A 272 16.93 4.98 19.79
C ALA A 272 16.42 4.52 21.17
N ALA A 273 16.73 3.28 21.56
CA ALA A 273 16.37 2.75 22.88
C ALA A 273 17.12 3.47 24.02
N GLU A 274 18.39 3.80 23.82
CA GLU A 274 19.18 4.58 24.77
C GLU A 274 18.62 5.99 24.96
N ALA A 275 18.35 6.70 23.86
CA ALA A 275 17.80 8.06 23.90
C ALA A 275 16.46 8.10 24.66
N GLU A 276 15.57 7.13 24.41
CA GLU A 276 14.30 7.03 25.12
C GLU A 276 14.46 6.65 26.59
N LEU A 277 15.45 5.82 26.92
CA LEU A 277 15.75 5.48 28.31
C LEU A 277 16.22 6.72 29.09
N LEU A 278 17.16 7.48 28.53
CA LEU A 278 17.74 8.67 29.15
C LEU A 278 16.71 9.78 29.37
N LYS A 279 15.74 9.94 28.47
CA LYS A 279 14.64 10.91 28.66
C LYS A 279 13.71 10.56 29.81
N GLY A 280 13.57 9.28 30.16
CA GLY A 280 12.44 8.80 30.95
C GLY A 280 12.76 8.14 32.28
N TYR A 281 14.01 7.78 32.56
CA TYR A 281 14.34 6.95 33.73
C TYR A 281 14.16 7.65 35.09
N GLU A 282 14.24 8.98 35.12
CA GLU A 282 14.07 9.80 36.35
C GLU A 282 12.62 10.22 36.59
N LEU A 283 11.74 10.06 35.60
CA LEU A 283 10.36 10.54 35.70
C LEU A 283 9.54 9.69 36.69
N LYS A 284 8.98 10.35 37.72
CA LYS A 284 7.98 9.78 38.63
C LYS A 284 6.58 9.92 38.03
N THR A 285 6.22 9.01 37.12
CA THR A 285 4.89 9.02 36.48
C THR A 285 3.91 8.08 37.18
N ARG A 286 2.61 8.40 37.12
CA ARG A 286 1.51 7.48 37.49
C ARG A 286 1.14 6.51 36.36
N ASP A 287 1.80 6.61 35.19
CA ASP A 287 1.55 5.70 34.08
C ASP A 287 2.14 4.32 34.38
N ARG A 288 1.25 3.34 34.51
CA ARG A 288 1.59 1.95 34.81
C ARG A 288 2.52 1.34 33.76
N ASN A 289 2.51 1.83 32.51
CA ASN A 289 3.32 1.29 31.42
C ASN A 289 4.71 1.94 31.30
N HIS A 290 4.92 3.13 31.86
CA HIS A 290 6.19 3.88 31.73
C HIS A 290 7.39 3.12 32.29
N ALA A 291 7.26 2.59 33.52
CA ALA A 291 8.31 1.78 34.13
C ALA A 291 8.58 0.46 33.37
N GLU A 292 7.59 -0.05 32.64
CA GLU A 292 7.74 -1.24 31.79
C GLU A 292 8.49 -0.93 30.49
N VAL A 293 8.19 0.22 29.86
CA VAL A 293 8.93 0.73 28.70
C VAL A 293 10.41 0.88 29.05
N MET A 294 10.73 1.59 30.13
CA MET A 294 12.12 1.84 30.55
C MET A 294 12.86 0.54 30.88
N ALA A 295 12.20 -0.42 31.53
CA ALA A 295 12.78 -1.73 31.79
C ALA A 295 13.09 -2.50 30.49
N TRP A 296 12.24 -2.39 29.46
CA TRP A 296 12.50 -2.97 28.14
C TRP A 296 13.66 -2.29 27.42
N MET A 297 13.82 -0.96 27.53
CA MET A 297 14.99 -0.28 26.98
C MET A 297 16.29 -0.74 27.66
N CYS A 298 16.29 -0.95 28.98
CA CYS A 298 17.44 -1.56 29.67
C CYS A 298 17.77 -2.95 29.12
N ASN A 299 16.76 -3.76 28.76
CA ASN A 299 16.97 -5.08 28.19
C ASN A 299 17.53 -5.02 26.75
N VAL A 300 17.11 -4.03 25.95
CA VAL A 300 17.64 -3.78 24.62
C VAL A 300 19.15 -3.52 24.71
N LEU A 301 19.56 -2.59 25.58
CA LEU A 301 20.98 -2.26 25.78
C LEU A 301 21.78 -3.42 26.36
N GLY A 302 21.26 -4.10 27.40
CA GLY A 302 21.95 -5.22 28.03
C GLY A 302 22.17 -6.43 27.12
N ARG A 303 21.20 -6.75 26.25
CA ARG A 303 21.32 -7.87 25.30
C ARG A 303 22.20 -7.58 24.10
N SER A 304 22.53 -6.32 23.84
CA SER A 304 23.45 -5.95 22.76
C SER A 304 24.88 -6.44 22.99
N LYS A 305 25.25 -6.72 24.25
CA LYS A 305 26.62 -7.05 24.68
C LYS A 305 27.67 -5.98 24.34
N GLN A 306 27.25 -4.74 24.04
CA GLN A 306 28.16 -3.65 23.74
C GLN A 306 28.54 -2.91 25.02
N LEU A 307 29.84 -2.93 25.37
CA LEU A 307 30.37 -2.34 26.61
C LEU A 307 30.10 -0.84 26.75
N LYS A 308 29.97 -0.10 25.63
CA LYS A 308 29.66 1.33 25.64
C LYS A 308 28.37 1.70 26.39
N TYR A 309 27.39 0.79 26.47
CA TYR A 309 26.13 1.03 27.18
C TYR A 309 26.18 0.67 28.68
N LYS A 310 27.31 0.15 29.17
CA LYS A 310 27.51 -0.21 30.57
C LYS A 310 27.42 1.03 31.47
N GLY A 311 28.04 2.14 31.06
CA GLY A 311 27.95 3.42 31.76
C GLY A 311 26.51 3.95 31.84
N THR A 312 25.77 3.89 30.72
CA THR A 312 24.36 4.30 30.67
C THR A 312 23.50 3.47 31.63
N LEU A 313 23.68 2.14 31.66
CA LEU A 313 22.96 1.27 32.59
C LEU A 313 23.37 1.48 34.06
N GLU A 314 24.61 1.88 34.32
CA GLU A 314 25.08 2.25 35.65
C GLU A 314 24.34 3.46 36.21
N VAL A 315 24.33 4.55 35.43
CA VAL A 315 23.62 5.79 35.78
C VAL A 315 22.14 5.49 36.06
N VAL A 316 21.49 4.75 35.15
CA VAL A 316 20.07 4.41 35.28
C VAL A 316 19.81 3.55 36.52
N TYR A 317 20.66 2.59 36.88
CA TYR A 317 20.39 1.77 38.07
C TYR A 317 20.55 2.54 39.38
N LYS A 318 21.46 3.52 39.44
CA LYS A 318 21.68 4.34 40.63
C LYS A 318 20.55 5.36 40.80
N ASN A 319 20.13 6.00 39.69
CA ASN A 319 19.34 7.22 39.73
C ASN A 319 17.87 7.06 39.30
N ALA A 320 17.46 5.92 38.73
CA ALA A 320 16.08 5.77 38.27
C ALA A 320 15.03 5.86 39.39
N ALA A 321 14.01 6.68 39.15
CA ALA A 321 12.95 6.93 40.12
C ALA A 321 12.13 5.67 40.44
N SER A 322 11.95 4.79 39.46
CA SER A 322 11.21 3.53 39.63
C SER A 322 12.10 2.40 40.15
N LYS A 323 11.68 1.77 41.27
CA LYS A 323 12.34 0.57 41.83
C LYS A 323 12.44 -0.57 40.80
N ARG A 324 11.44 -0.69 39.93
CA ARG A 324 11.44 -1.69 38.84
C ARG A 324 12.54 -1.39 37.83
N VAL A 325 12.64 -0.15 37.35
CA VAL A 325 13.65 0.26 36.36
C VAL A 325 15.06 0.05 36.92
N ARG A 326 15.32 0.45 38.19
CA ARG A 326 16.61 0.18 38.87
C ARG A 326 16.97 -1.31 38.89
N LYS A 327 16.00 -2.18 39.19
CA LYS A 327 16.21 -3.65 39.19
C LYS A 327 16.63 -4.16 37.81
N TYR A 328 15.97 -3.72 36.74
CA TYR A 328 16.28 -4.15 35.37
C TYR A 328 17.60 -3.56 34.86
N ALA A 329 17.90 -2.31 35.16
CA ALA A 329 19.17 -1.69 34.82
C ALA A 329 20.35 -2.40 35.53
N LYS A 330 20.25 -2.65 36.84
CA LYS A 330 21.29 -3.39 37.61
C LYS A 330 21.51 -4.80 37.09
N LYS A 331 20.43 -5.49 36.68
CA LYS A 331 20.50 -6.82 36.07
C LYS A 331 21.28 -6.77 34.76
N ASN A 332 20.92 -5.85 33.86
CA ASN A 332 21.54 -5.76 32.53
C ASN A 332 22.97 -5.21 32.60
N TYR A 333 23.27 -4.31 33.54
CA TYR A 333 24.63 -3.85 33.83
C TYR A 333 25.58 -5.03 34.15
N ARG A 334 25.12 -5.98 34.97
CA ARG A 334 25.88 -7.20 35.31
C ARG A 334 26.07 -8.17 34.14
N LEU A 335 25.22 -8.08 33.11
CA LEU A 335 25.33 -8.93 31.91
C LEU A 335 26.40 -8.41 30.93
N LEU A 336 26.75 -7.11 30.99
CA LEU A 336 27.82 -6.50 30.21
C LEU A 336 29.19 -6.62 30.91
N ARG A 337 29.46 -7.80 31.50
CA ARG A 337 30.67 -8.02 32.30
C ARG A 337 31.93 -8.01 31.45
#